data_AF-A0A6G0WQ57-F1
#
_entry.id   AF-A0A6G0WQ57-F1
#
_cell.length_a   1.000
_cell.length_b   1.000
_cell.length_c   1.000
_cell.angle_alpha   90.00
_cell.angle_beta   90.00
_cell.angle_gamma   90.00
#
_symmetry.space_group_name_H-M   'P 1'
#
loop_
_entity.id
_entity.type
_entity.pdbx_description
1 polymer ?
#
loop_
_entity_poly.entity_id
_entity_poly.type
_entity_poly.pdbx_seq_one_letter_code
_entity_poly.pdbx_strand_id
1 'polypeptide(L)'
;MLKFYIILLNLDHKLESVEKQVAGLRYDHRLLFDILDRIERKIDTPNNVNRTSLISSENQSLINQPFIKTPINTKDELEAVEAKLINHEQNHEFRSQLIHEIKWSMGNDIRHSIKRIFEKMFNDELLCKYSFHGIRNKTSFSSLNICSAIFEAIRSETKFKNVQLKEIEDCIQKYLVQRPFVVKRKKAAIITNAEDNAALSLHFLFFNTENKKLKN
;
A
#
# COMPACT_ATOMS: atom_id res chain seq x y z
N MET A 1 -27.19 -17.34 -39.61
CA MET A 1 -27.04 -16.91 -38.20
C MET A 1 -25.94 -17.69 -37.47
N LEU A 2 -26.00 -19.03 -37.39
CA LEU A 2 -25.05 -19.84 -36.61
C LEU A 2 -23.57 -19.71 -37.03
N LYS A 3 -23.27 -19.64 -38.33
CA LYS A 3 -21.90 -19.44 -38.84
C LYS A 3 -21.26 -18.12 -38.39
N PHE A 4 -22.07 -17.06 -38.26
CA PHE A 4 -21.58 -15.73 -37.86
C PHE A 4 -21.21 -15.72 -36.36
N TYR A 5 -22.02 -16.39 -35.54
CA TYR A 5 -21.78 -16.56 -34.11
C TYR A 5 -20.50 -17.38 -33.83
N ILE A 6 -20.27 -18.45 -34.59
CA ILE A 6 -19.04 -19.27 -34.47
C ILE A 6 -17.79 -18.46 -34.84
N ILE A 7 -17.88 -17.59 -35.85
CA ILE A 7 -16.76 -16.72 -36.25
C ILE A 7 -16.45 -15.70 -35.14
N LEU A 8 -17.47 -15.08 -34.53
CA LEU A 8 -17.32 -14.15 -33.42
C LEU A 8 -16.65 -14.81 -32.21
N LEU A 9 -17.12 -15.97 -31.78
CA LEU A 9 -16.50 -16.72 -30.67
C LEU A 9 -15.03 -17.06 -30.94
N ASN A 10 -14.70 -17.47 -32.16
CA ASN A 10 -13.31 -17.77 -32.54
C ASN A 10 -12.42 -16.52 -32.55
N LEU A 11 -12.97 -15.35 -32.87
CA LEU A 11 -12.25 -14.07 -32.81
C LEU A 11 -12.01 -13.65 -31.36
N ASP A 12 -13.00 -13.78 -30.48
CA ASP A 12 -12.87 -13.46 -29.06
C ASP A 12 -11.80 -14.33 -28.38
N HIS A 13 -11.79 -15.63 -28.66
CA HIS A 13 -10.74 -16.52 -28.14
C HIS A 13 -9.34 -16.17 -28.67
N LYS A 14 -9.23 -15.76 -29.94
CA LYS A 14 -7.96 -15.26 -30.48
C LYS A 14 -7.52 -13.95 -29.83
N LEU A 15 -8.45 -13.04 -29.58
CA LEU A 15 -8.19 -11.78 -28.88
C LEU A 15 -7.68 -12.05 -27.47
N GLU A 16 -8.35 -12.91 -26.70
CA GLU A 16 -7.95 -13.27 -25.34
C GLU A 16 -6.57 -13.95 -25.31
N SER A 17 -6.26 -14.78 -26.32
CA SER A 17 -4.93 -15.37 -26.47
C SER A 17 -3.86 -14.32 -26.74
N VAL A 18 -4.14 -13.31 -27.57
CA VAL A 18 -3.22 -12.21 -27.86
C VAL A 18 -3.00 -11.36 -26.61
N GLU A 19 -4.06 -11.05 -25.85
CA GLU A 19 -3.95 -10.30 -24.60
C GLU A 19 -3.06 -10.99 -23.57
N LYS A 20 -3.18 -12.32 -23.43
CA LYS A 20 -2.31 -13.12 -22.55
C LYS A 20 -0.85 -13.07 -22.99
N GLN A 21 -0.58 -13.17 -24.29
CA GLN A 21 0.78 -13.07 -24.83
C GLN A 21 1.36 -11.67 -24.63
N VAL A 22 0.57 -10.62 -24.85
CA VAL A 22 0.96 -9.22 -24.61
C VAL A 22 1.24 -8.96 -23.13
N ALA A 23 0.44 -9.53 -22.22
CA ALA A 23 0.69 -9.43 -20.78
C ALA A 23 2.02 -10.09 -20.38
N GLY A 24 2.32 -11.27 -20.93
CA GLY A 24 3.61 -11.94 -20.76
C GLY A 24 4.78 -11.09 -21.26
N LEU A 25 4.68 -10.57 -22.48
CA LEU A 25 5.71 -9.69 -23.05
C LEU A 25 5.92 -8.41 -22.24
N ARG A 26 4.86 -7.80 -21.70
CA ARG A 26 4.97 -6.63 -20.82
C ARG A 26 5.71 -6.95 -19.52
N TYR A 27 5.53 -8.16 -19.00
CA TYR A 27 6.26 -8.63 -17.84
C TYR A 27 7.74 -8.85 -18.15
N ASP A 28 8.04 -9.59 -19.23
CA ASP A 28 9.42 -9.85 -19.66
C ASP A 28 10.17 -8.57 -19.99
N HIS A 29 9.50 -7.62 -20.66
CA HIS A 29 10.03 -6.29 -20.94
C HIS A 29 10.40 -5.57 -19.64
N ARG A 30 9.50 -5.55 -18.63
CA ARG A 30 9.79 -4.96 -17.32
C ARG A 30 11.01 -5.60 -16.65
N LEU A 31 11.09 -6.94 -16.69
CA LEU A 31 12.22 -7.67 -16.13
C LEU A 31 13.54 -7.35 -16.84
N LEU A 32 13.53 -7.23 -18.17
CA LEU A 32 14.71 -6.87 -18.96
C LEU A 32 15.19 -5.46 -18.64
N PHE A 33 14.26 -4.50 -18.50
CA PHE A 33 14.59 -3.15 -18.07
C PHE A 33 15.25 -3.14 -16.68
N ASP A 34 14.71 -3.87 -15.70
CA ASP A 34 15.30 -3.98 -14.36
C ASP A 34 16.72 -4.61 -14.39
N ILE A 35 16.96 -5.54 -15.32
CA ILE A 35 18.27 -6.16 -15.52
C ILE A 35 19.26 -5.15 -16.14
N LEU A 36 18.82 -4.36 -17.13
CA LEU A 36 19.65 -3.33 -17.75
C LEU A 36 20.07 -2.27 -16.72
N ASP A 37 19.15 -1.76 -15.90
CA ASP A 37 19.45 -0.81 -14.82
C ASP A 37 20.46 -1.38 -13.80
N ARG A 38 20.45 -2.70 -13.58
CA ARG A 38 21.43 -3.36 -12.70
C ARG A 38 22.79 -3.52 -13.35
N ILE A 39 22.84 -3.71 -14.67
CA ILE A 39 24.09 -3.81 -15.43
C ILE A 39 24.74 -2.44 -15.55
N GLU A 40 23.97 -1.41 -15.91
CA GLU A 40 24.44 -0.03 -16.03
C GLU A 40 25.10 0.45 -14.73
N ARG A 41 24.44 0.26 -13.58
CA ARG A 41 25.02 0.55 -12.25
C ARG A 41 26.31 -0.22 -11.95
N LYS A 42 26.46 -1.43 -12.48
CA LYS A 42 27.69 -2.22 -12.30
C LYS A 42 28.82 -1.77 -13.23
N ILE A 43 28.51 -1.19 -14.37
CA ILE A 43 29.48 -0.63 -15.32
C ILE A 43 29.98 0.73 -14.82
N ASP A 44 29.12 1.55 -14.23
CA ASP A 44 29.48 2.87 -13.68
C ASP A 44 30.27 2.80 -12.36
N THR A 45 30.35 1.62 -11.75
CA THR A 45 31.16 1.42 -10.55
C THR A 45 32.58 0.99 -10.96
N PRO A 46 33.61 1.85 -10.86
CA PRO A 46 34.98 1.41 -11.15
C PRO A 46 35.36 0.32 -10.14
N ASN A 47 35.83 -0.83 -10.66
CA ASN A 47 36.35 -1.97 -9.90
C ASN A 47 37.18 -1.52 -8.67
N ASN A 48 36.59 -1.54 -7.49
CA ASN A 48 37.31 -1.55 -6.24
C ASN A 48 36.79 -2.70 -5.38
N VAL A 49 37.39 -3.86 -5.59
CA VAL A 49 37.48 -4.91 -4.59
C VAL A 49 38.18 -4.28 -3.38
N ASN A 50 37.44 -4.09 -2.29
CA ASN A 50 37.82 -3.64 -0.92
C ASN A 50 37.25 -2.28 -0.47
N ARG A 51 35.95 -2.18 -0.17
CA ARG A 51 35.43 -1.24 0.86
C ARG A 51 34.24 -1.81 1.64
N THR A 52 34.51 -2.84 2.42
CA THR A 52 33.95 -2.90 3.78
C THR A 52 34.54 -1.74 4.59
N SER A 53 33.70 -1.00 5.31
CA SER A 53 34.02 0.21 6.12
C SER A 53 34.16 1.52 5.32
N LEU A 54 33.50 2.58 5.81
CA LEU A 54 33.52 3.98 5.36
C LEU A 54 32.62 4.35 4.16
N ILE A 55 31.30 4.35 4.39
CA ILE A 55 30.41 5.37 3.81
C ILE A 55 29.88 6.19 4.99
N SER A 56 30.23 7.45 4.94
CA SER A 56 30.25 8.48 5.96
C SER A 56 28.85 8.94 6.42
N SER A 57 28.82 9.29 7.70
CA SER A 57 27.71 9.71 8.55
C SER A 57 26.99 11.01 8.18
N GLU A 58 27.12 11.53 6.95
CA GLU A 58 26.56 12.84 6.57
C GLU A 58 25.20 12.75 5.86
N ASN A 59 24.81 11.60 5.31
CA ASN A 59 23.48 11.42 4.69
C ASN A 59 22.41 10.89 5.65
N GLN A 60 22.76 10.48 6.88
CA GLN A 60 21.80 9.91 7.84
C GLN A 60 20.73 10.91 8.31
N SER A 61 20.94 12.22 8.14
CA SER A 61 19.98 13.24 8.59
C SER A 61 18.80 13.46 7.64
N LEU A 62 18.95 13.15 6.33
CA LEU A 62 17.87 13.27 5.34
C LEU A 62 17.01 12.00 5.24
N ILE A 63 17.54 10.84 5.63
CA ILE A 63 16.83 9.54 5.67
C ILE A 63 15.87 9.43 6.86
N ASN A 64 15.91 10.38 7.79
CA ASN A 64 15.06 10.39 8.99
C ASN A 64 13.75 11.16 8.82
N GLN A 65 13.51 11.78 7.65
CA GLN A 65 12.24 12.45 7.37
C GLN A 65 11.31 11.47 6.63
N PRO A 66 10.12 11.17 7.18
CA PRO A 66 9.20 10.24 6.55
C PRO A 66 8.74 10.80 5.20
N PHE A 67 9.08 10.09 4.13
CA PHE A 67 8.64 10.38 2.76
C PHE A 67 7.12 10.50 2.66
N ILE A 68 6.40 9.61 3.36
CA ILE A 68 4.95 9.70 3.58
C ILE A 68 4.74 10.25 4.99
N LYS A 69 4.51 11.56 5.08
CA LYS A 69 4.25 12.26 6.35
C LYS A 69 2.87 11.94 6.93
N THR A 70 1.90 11.66 6.05
CA THR A 70 0.51 11.39 6.44
C THR A 70 -0.05 10.24 5.61
N PRO A 71 -0.91 9.38 6.20
CA PRO A 71 -1.60 8.34 5.44
C PRO A 71 -2.42 8.93 4.29
N ILE A 72 -2.50 8.19 3.19
CA ILE A 72 -3.34 8.51 2.04
C ILE A 72 -4.81 8.31 2.43
N ASN A 73 -5.61 9.37 2.32
CA ASN A 73 -7.00 9.39 2.81
C ASN A 73 -8.03 9.28 1.70
N THR A 74 -7.70 9.79 0.51
CA THR A 74 -8.65 9.91 -0.60
C THR A 74 -8.22 9.08 -1.81
N LYS A 75 -9.17 8.84 -2.71
CA LYS A 75 -8.90 8.15 -3.99
C LYS A 75 -8.00 9.02 -4.87
N ASP A 76 -8.24 10.33 -4.89
CA ASP A 76 -7.50 11.28 -5.71
C ASP A 76 -6.03 11.39 -5.26
N GLU A 77 -5.77 11.40 -3.94
CA GLU A 77 -4.39 11.31 -3.40
C GLU A 77 -3.69 10.02 -3.83
N LEU A 78 -4.40 8.88 -3.78
CA LEU A 78 -3.85 7.61 -4.23
C LEU A 78 -3.55 7.62 -5.73
N GLU A 79 -4.45 8.17 -6.55
CA GLU A 79 -4.24 8.32 -7.99
C GLU A 79 -3.04 9.23 -8.32
N ALA A 80 -2.83 10.30 -7.55
CA ALA A 80 -1.66 11.15 -7.69
C ALA A 80 -0.34 10.41 -7.36
N VAL A 81 -0.35 9.54 -6.35
CA VAL A 81 0.80 8.67 -6.02
C VAL A 81 1.02 7.65 -7.13
N GLU A 82 -0.04 7.02 -7.64
CA GLU A 82 0.02 6.07 -8.74
C GLU A 82 0.57 6.70 -10.02
N ALA A 83 0.15 7.92 -10.36
CA ALA A 83 0.68 8.65 -11.51
C ALA A 83 2.19 8.93 -11.39
N LYS A 84 2.67 9.28 -10.18
CA LYS A 84 4.11 9.46 -9.92
C LYS A 84 4.90 8.16 -10.06
N LEU A 85 4.29 7.02 -9.75
CA LEU A 85 4.93 5.70 -9.88
C LEU A 85 5.03 5.21 -11.32
N ILE A 86 4.20 5.71 -12.25
CA ILE A 86 4.19 5.32 -13.67
C ILE A 86 5.26 6.06 -14.49
N ASN A 87 5.57 7.31 -14.13
CA ASN A 87 6.44 8.19 -14.93
C ASN A 87 7.93 7.90 -14.66
N HIS A 88 8.44 6.82 -15.25
CA HIS A 88 9.77 6.25 -15.01
C HIS A 88 10.94 7.19 -15.37
N GLU A 89 10.84 8.00 -16.44
CA GLU A 89 11.94 8.87 -16.89
C GLU A 89 12.26 10.04 -15.95
N GLN A 90 11.35 10.39 -15.02
CA GLN A 90 11.56 11.50 -14.07
C GLN A 90 11.47 11.08 -12.59
N ASN A 91 10.96 9.89 -12.27
CA ASN A 91 10.57 9.54 -10.89
C ASN A 91 11.13 8.21 -10.37
N HIS A 92 12.22 7.69 -10.96
CA HIS A 92 12.94 6.54 -10.37
C HIS A 92 13.32 6.78 -8.90
N GLU A 93 13.65 8.03 -8.56
CA GLU A 93 13.92 8.45 -7.19
C GLU A 93 12.68 8.30 -6.28
N PHE A 94 11.50 8.71 -6.74
CA PHE A 94 10.25 8.59 -5.97
C PHE A 94 9.93 7.14 -5.63
N ARG A 95 10.03 6.23 -6.61
CA ARG A 95 9.82 4.79 -6.38
C ARG A 95 10.85 4.22 -5.41
N SER A 96 12.11 4.57 -5.58
CA SER A 96 13.21 4.12 -4.72
C SER A 96 13.02 4.57 -3.27
N GLN A 97 12.65 5.84 -3.07
CA GLN A 97 12.34 6.40 -1.75
C GLN A 97 11.12 5.71 -1.11
N LEU A 98 10.06 5.46 -1.89
CA LEU A 98 8.90 4.71 -1.43
C LEU A 98 9.27 3.30 -0.95
N ILE A 99 10.03 2.55 -1.76
CA ILE A 99 10.47 1.20 -1.41
C ILE A 99 11.32 1.22 -0.14
N HIS A 100 12.23 2.18 -0.02
CA HIS A 100 13.07 2.35 1.16
C HIS A 100 12.24 2.58 2.43
N GLU A 101 11.20 3.41 2.34
CA GLU A 101 10.29 3.72 3.45
C GLU A 101 9.40 2.54 3.84
N ILE A 102 8.96 1.76 2.86
CA ILE A 102 8.23 0.51 3.11
C ILE A 102 9.13 -0.43 3.90
N LYS A 103 10.41 -0.60 3.50
CA LYS A 103 11.40 -1.44 4.19
C LYS A 103 11.61 -1.02 5.63
N TRP A 104 11.77 0.27 5.88
CA TRP A 104 11.96 0.81 7.23
C TRP A 104 10.77 0.55 8.14
N SER A 105 9.58 0.43 7.57
CA SER A 105 8.33 0.17 8.29
C SER A 105 8.14 -1.31 8.64
N MET A 106 8.95 -2.22 8.11
CA MET A 106 8.82 -3.67 8.30
C MET A 106 9.28 -4.12 9.69
N GLY A 107 8.66 -5.19 10.18
CA GLY A 107 9.09 -5.93 11.38
C GLY A 107 9.83 -7.22 11.03
N ASN A 108 9.84 -8.16 11.97
CA ASN A 108 10.44 -9.49 11.78
C ASN A 108 9.46 -10.51 11.19
N ASP A 109 8.16 -10.28 11.34
CA ASP A 109 7.09 -11.15 10.84
C ASP A 109 6.34 -10.46 9.68
N ILE A 110 5.97 -11.24 8.66
CA ILE A 110 5.36 -10.72 7.44
C ILE A 110 3.97 -10.10 7.69
N ARG A 111 3.15 -10.72 8.55
CA ARG A 111 1.81 -10.21 8.90
C ARG A 111 1.93 -8.87 9.62
N HIS A 112 2.85 -8.78 10.57
CA HIS A 112 3.13 -7.54 11.30
C HIS A 112 3.70 -6.46 10.38
N SER A 113 4.58 -6.84 9.44
CA SER A 113 5.16 -5.90 8.48
C SER A 113 4.09 -5.30 7.57
N ILE A 114 3.22 -6.13 6.99
CA ILE A 114 2.10 -5.66 6.15
C ILE A 114 1.18 -4.75 6.95
N LYS A 115 0.83 -5.12 8.19
CA LYS A 115 0.04 -4.25 9.07
C LYS A 115 0.70 -2.88 9.25
N ARG A 116 1.98 -2.82 9.63
CA ARG A 116 2.71 -1.56 9.86
C ARG A 116 2.81 -0.70 8.60
N ILE A 117 3.08 -1.32 7.45
CA ILE A 117 3.12 -0.64 6.15
C ILE A 117 1.76 -0.01 5.87
N PHE A 118 0.67 -0.77 6.01
CA PHE A 118 -0.66 -0.29 5.68
C PHE A 118 -1.14 0.81 6.63
N GLU A 119 -0.90 0.67 7.95
CA GLU A 119 -1.25 1.69 8.94
C GLU A 119 -0.47 3.00 8.73
N LYS A 120 0.77 2.93 8.23
CA LYS A 120 1.56 4.12 7.90
C LYS A 120 1.08 4.79 6.60
N MET A 121 0.72 3.99 5.60
CA MET A 121 0.51 4.49 4.23
C MET A 121 -0.93 4.86 3.92
N PHE A 122 -1.93 4.23 4.54
CA PHE A 122 -3.32 4.38 4.12
C PHE A 122 -4.27 4.57 5.30
N ASN A 123 -5.32 5.34 5.04
CA ASN A 123 -6.48 5.40 5.92
C ASN A 123 -7.34 4.12 5.78
N ASP A 124 -7.84 3.62 6.91
CA ASP A 124 -8.73 2.45 6.91
C ASP A 124 -10.00 2.67 6.08
N GLU A 125 -10.55 3.89 6.04
CA GLU A 125 -11.74 4.24 5.24
C GLU A 125 -11.47 4.14 3.74
N LEU A 126 -10.28 4.55 3.29
CA LEU A 126 -9.85 4.38 1.90
C LEU A 126 -9.75 2.89 1.57
N LEU A 127 -9.05 2.12 2.40
CA LEU A 127 -8.84 0.69 2.17
C LEU A 127 -10.13 -0.13 2.14
N CYS A 128 -11.21 0.33 2.78
CA CYS A 128 -12.52 -0.34 2.71
C CYS A 128 -13.06 -0.46 1.28
N LYS A 129 -12.65 0.43 0.37
CA LYS A 129 -13.07 0.48 -1.04
C LYS A 129 -12.32 -0.53 -1.91
N TYR A 130 -11.30 -1.20 -1.37
CA TYR A 130 -10.45 -2.12 -2.09
C TYR A 130 -10.63 -3.57 -1.60
N SER A 131 -10.34 -4.50 -2.49
CA SER A 131 -10.05 -5.89 -2.16
C SER A 131 -8.84 -6.32 -2.97
N PHE A 132 -8.15 -7.39 -2.57
CA PHE A 132 -6.91 -7.76 -3.25
C PHE A 132 -7.12 -8.03 -4.75
N HIS A 133 -8.18 -8.77 -5.11
CA HIS A 133 -8.49 -9.15 -6.50
C HIS A 133 -9.65 -8.37 -7.15
N GLY A 134 -10.25 -7.38 -6.47
CA GLY A 134 -11.36 -6.60 -7.03
C GLY A 134 -12.73 -7.31 -7.02
N ILE A 135 -13.11 -7.93 -5.91
CA ILE A 135 -14.36 -8.69 -5.75
C ILE A 135 -15.45 -7.81 -5.11
N ARG A 136 -16.73 -8.05 -5.46
CA ARG A 136 -17.93 -7.41 -4.86
C ARG A 136 -17.94 -5.88 -4.99
N ASN A 137 -17.75 -5.37 -6.21
CA ASN A 137 -17.74 -3.94 -6.55
C ASN A 137 -16.61 -3.13 -5.91
N LYS A 138 -15.60 -3.80 -5.32
CA LYS A 138 -14.39 -3.15 -4.83
C LYS A 138 -13.33 -3.10 -5.91
N THR A 139 -12.52 -2.06 -5.92
CA THR A 139 -11.39 -1.95 -6.83
C THR A 139 -10.30 -2.96 -6.44
N SER A 140 -9.58 -3.48 -7.43
CA SER A 140 -8.44 -4.37 -7.21
C SER A 140 -7.26 -3.60 -6.61
N PHE A 141 -6.73 -4.08 -5.49
CA PHE A 141 -5.53 -3.52 -4.89
C PHE A 141 -4.27 -4.05 -5.60
N SER A 142 -4.30 -5.30 -6.08
CA SER A 142 -3.15 -5.93 -6.75
C SER A 142 -2.77 -5.25 -8.07
N SER A 143 -3.71 -4.52 -8.69
CA SER A 143 -3.46 -3.77 -9.92
C SER A 143 -2.76 -2.42 -9.69
N LEU A 144 -2.59 -1.98 -8.44
CA LEU A 144 -1.94 -0.70 -8.12
C LEU A 144 -0.41 -0.85 -8.14
N ASN A 145 0.29 0.16 -8.66
CA ASN A 145 1.74 0.23 -8.67
C ASN A 145 2.33 0.29 -7.26
N ILE A 146 1.61 0.87 -6.30
CA ILE A 146 1.97 0.87 -4.89
C ILE A 146 1.97 -0.55 -4.32
N CYS A 147 1.07 -1.43 -4.78
CA CYS A 147 1.07 -2.84 -4.39
C CYS A 147 2.33 -3.53 -4.92
N SER A 148 2.69 -3.29 -6.18
CA SER A 148 3.96 -3.77 -6.76
C SER A 148 5.18 -3.30 -5.95
N ALA A 149 5.23 -2.03 -5.56
CA ALA A 149 6.31 -1.48 -4.73
C ALA A 149 6.40 -2.17 -3.35
N ILE A 150 5.25 -2.50 -2.74
CA ILE A 150 5.19 -3.26 -1.48
C ILE A 150 5.78 -4.67 -1.67
N PHE A 151 5.40 -5.39 -2.73
CA PHE A 151 5.94 -6.70 -3.02
C PHE A 151 7.46 -6.65 -3.25
N GLU A 152 7.94 -5.69 -4.04
CA GLU A 152 9.36 -5.50 -4.31
C GLU A 152 10.16 -5.21 -3.02
N ALA A 153 9.64 -4.32 -2.18
CA ALA A 153 10.24 -4.00 -0.90
C ALA A 153 10.36 -5.26 -0.02
N ILE A 154 9.28 -6.05 0.10
CA ILE A 154 9.27 -7.26 0.94
C ILE A 154 10.23 -8.30 0.38
N ARG A 155 10.22 -8.52 -0.95
CA ARG A 155 11.02 -9.55 -1.60
C ARG A 155 12.51 -9.28 -1.61
N SER A 156 12.91 -8.01 -1.51
CA SER A 156 14.31 -7.60 -1.45
C SER A 156 14.90 -7.68 -0.04
N GLU A 157 14.10 -7.90 1.00
CA GLU A 157 14.57 -8.12 2.36
C GLU A 157 14.98 -9.58 2.60
N THR A 158 16.19 -9.78 3.10
CA THR A 158 16.78 -11.12 3.29
C THR A 158 15.99 -11.99 4.27
N LYS A 159 15.41 -11.39 5.30
CA LYS A 159 14.55 -12.06 6.30
C LYS A 159 13.27 -12.68 5.71
N PHE A 160 12.80 -12.19 4.56
CA PHE A 160 11.61 -12.72 3.88
C PHE A 160 11.95 -13.55 2.65
N LYS A 161 13.22 -13.96 2.48
CA LYS A 161 13.68 -14.69 1.28
C LYS A 161 12.87 -15.96 1.01
N ASN A 162 12.50 -16.69 2.07
CA ASN A 162 11.77 -17.96 2.00
C ASN A 162 10.24 -17.82 2.04
N VAL A 163 9.72 -16.60 2.25
CA VAL A 163 8.28 -16.34 2.26
C VAL A 163 7.74 -16.45 0.84
N GLN A 164 6.73 -17.30 0.65
CA GLN A 164 6.10 -17.49 -0.66
C GLN A 164 5.28 -16.27 -1.07
N LEU A 165 5.19 -15.99 -2.37
CA LEU A 165 4.40 -14.86 -2.88
C LEU A 165 2.94 -14.94 -2.41
N LYS A 166 2.38 -16.15 -2.42
CA LYS A 166 1.01 -16.43 -1.97
C LYS A 166 0.79 -16.07 -0.50
N GLU A 167 1.79 -16.28 0.35
CA GLU A 167 1.71 -15.94 1.76
C GLU A 167 1.62 -14.42 1.98
N ILE A 168 2.39 -13.64 1.21
CA ILE A 168 2.34 -12.17 1.23
C ILE A 168 0.96 -11.69 0.77
N GLU A 169 0.47 -12.22 -0.36
CA GLU A 169 -0.86 -11.95 -0.89
C GLU A 169 -1.96 -12.25 0.15
N ASP A 170 -1.95 -13.43 0.75
CA ASP A 170 -2.95 -13.84 1.74
C ASP A 170 -2.95 -12.90 2.94
N CYS A 171 -1.79 -12.42 3.37
CA CYS A 171 -1.68 -11.45 4.45
C CYS A 171 -2.30 -10.09 4.06
N ILE A 172 -2.02 -9.58 2.87
CA ILE A 172 -2.64 -8.34 2.36
C ILE A 172 -4.15 -8.52 2.23
N GLN A 173 -4.61 -9.62 1.64
CA GLN A 173 -6.02 -9.92 1.45
C GLN A 173 -6.75 -9.97 2.81
N LYS A 174 -6.22 -10.70 3.79
CA LYS A 174 -6.78 -10.76 5.15
C LYS A 174 -6.85 -9.37 5.79
N TYR A 175 -5.80 -8.56 5.62
CA TYR A 175 -5.77 -7.20 6.15
C TYR A 175 -6.88 -6.31 5.57
N LEU A 176 -7.06 -6.32 4.24
CA LEU A 176 -8.10 -5.58 3.53
C LEU A 176 -9.51 -6.04 3.91
N VAL A 177 -9.74 -7.35 4.01
CA VAL A 177 -11.04 -7.92 4.43
C VAL A 177 -11.44 -7.43 5.82
N GLN A 178 -10.48 -7.24 6.73
CA GLN A 178 -10.74 -6.76 8.08
C GLN A 178 -11.09 -5.27 8.16
N ARG A 179 -10.69 -4.44 7.18
CA ARG A 179 -10.81 -2.97 7.26
C ARG A 179 -12.23 -2.46 7.53
N PRO A 180 -13.28 -2.94 6.83
CA PRO A 180 -14.64 -2.48 7.09
C PRO A 180 -15.09 -2.74 8.53
N PHE A 181 -14.70 -3.87 9.11
CA PHE A 181 -15.03 -4.21 10.50
C PHE A 181 -14.28 -3.33 11.50
N VAL A 182 -13.02 -2.98 11.21
CA VAL A 182 -12.22 -2.06 12.02
C VAL A 182 -12.84 -0.66 12.00
N VAL A 183 -13.20 -0.13 10.82
CA VAL A 183 -13.86 1.18 10.70
C VAL A 183 -15.20 1.18 11.42
N LYS A 184 -16.02 0.14 11.26
CA LYS A 184 -17.30 0.01 11.97
C LYS A 184 -17.11 0.03 13.48
N ARG A 185 -16.13 -0.72 14.01
CA ARG A 185 -15.81 -0.73 15.44
C ARG A 185 -15.31 0.63 15.94
N LYS A 186 -14.45 1.31 15.20
CA LYS A 186 -13.96 2.66 15.54
C LYS A 186 -15.11 3.67 15.58
N LYS A 187 -16.02 3.65 14.61
CA LYS A 187 -17.20 4.54 14.58
C LYS A 187 -18.14 4.28 15.76
N ALA A 188 -18.40 3.01 16.08
CA ALA A 188 -19.22 2.66 17.24
C ALA A 188 -18.61 3.17 18.56
N ALA A 189 -17.30 3.00 18.75
CA ALA A 189 -16.61 3.49 19.95
C ALA A 189 -16.63 5.02 20.09
N ILE A 190 -16.56 5.76 18.98
CA ILE A 190 -16.67 7.23 18.99
C ILE A 190 -18.06 7.67 19.45
N ILE A 191 -19.11 6.99 18.96
CA ILE A 191 -20.50 7.30 19.33
C ILE A 191 -20.73 7.03 20.82
N THR A 192 -20.33 5.87 21.34
CA THR A 192 -20.49 5.55 22.77
C THR A 192 -19.77 6.56 23.65
N ASN A 193 -18.53 6.93 23.29
CA ASN A 193 -17.78 7.93 24.04
C ASN A 193 -18.44 9.32 23.98
N ALA A 194 -19.06 9.69 22.86
CA ALA A 194 -19.77 10.96 22.73
C ALA A 194 -21.03 11.00 23.61
N GLU A 195 -21.77 9.89 23.66
CA GLU A 195 -22.96 9.73 24.53
C GLU A 195 -22.58 9.81 26.01
N ASP A 196 -21.51 9.12 26.44
CA ASP A 196 -21.00 9.16 27.82
C ASP A 196 -20.59 10.58 28.22
N ASN A 197 -19.88 11.31 27.35
CA ASN A 197 -19.46 12.69 27.60
C ASN A 197 -20.64 13.68 27.66
N ALA A 198 -21.68 13.46 26.85
CA ALA A 198 -22.90 14.26 26.89
C ALA A 198 -23.70 14.01 28.18
N ALA A 199 -23.78 12.76 28.64
CA ALA A 199 -24.42 12.40 29.90
C ALA A 199 -23.72 13.02 31.12
N LEU A 200 -22.39 13.00 31.15
CA LEU A 200 -21.59 13.66 32.19
C LEU A 200 -21.81 15.19 32.20
N SER A 201 -21.86 15.81 31.01
CA SER A 201 -22.12 17.26 30.90
C SER A 201 -23.53 17.64 31.37
N LEU A 202 -24.55 16.85 31.02
CA LEU A 202 -25.92 17.04 31.52
C LEU A 202 -25.99 16.88 33.04
N HIS A 203 -25.38 15.82 33.60
CA HIS A 203 -25.33 15.61 35.03
C HIS A 203 -24.69 16.78 35.77
N PHE A 204 -23.58 17.32 35.25
CA PHE A 204 -22.92 18.50 35.82
C PHE A 204 -23.80 19.76 35.75
N LEU A 205 -24.54 19.97 34.66
CA LEU A 205 -25.50 21.09 34.55
C LEU A 205 -26.68 20.95 35.52
N PHE A 206 -27.25 19.74 35.66
CA PHE A 206 -28.31 19.47 36.63
C PHE A 206 -27.84 19.71 38.07
N PHE A 207 -26.67 19.20 38.44
CA PHE A 207 -26.12 19.40 39.78
C PHE A 207 -25.89 20.89 40.12
N ASN A 208 -25.40 21.68 39.16
CA ASN A 208 -25.18 23.11 39.37
C ASN A 208 -26.48 23.94 39.41
N THR A 209 -27.53 23.51 38.71
CA THR A 209 -28.83 24.19 38.75
C THR A 209 -29.58 23.92 40.05
N GLU A 210 -29.49 22.71 40.62
CA GLU A 210 -30.05 22.42 41.95
C GLU A 210 -29.33 23.20 43.06
N ASN A 211 -28.00 23.26 43.03
CA ASN A 211 -27.23 24.01 44.02
C ASN A 211 -27.46 25.54 43.96
N LYS A 212 -27.86 26.09 42.80
CA LYS A 212 -28.28 27.50 42.68
C LYS A 212 -29.67 27.76 43.26
N LYS A 213 -30.59 26.78 43.22
CA LYS A 213 -31.93 26.92 43.80
C LYS A 213 -31.96 26.84 45.32
N LEU A 214 -30.97 26.18 45.94
CA LEU A 214 -30.84 26.04 47.40
C LEU A 214 -30.19 27.25 48.09
N LYS A 215 -29.69 28.24 47.33
CA LYS A 215 -28.98 29.43 47.85
C LYS A 215 -29.76 30.74 47.72
N ASN A 216 -31.00 30.71 47.26
CA ASN A 216 -31.94 31.84 47.21
C ASN A 216 -33.15 31.51 48.07
#